data_AF-A0A924XC62-F1
#
_entry.id   AF-A0A924XC62-F1
#
_cell.length_a   1.000
_cell.length_b   1.000
_cell.length_c   1.000
_cell.angle_alpha   90.00
_cell.angle_beta   90.00
_cell.angle_gamma   90.00
#
_symmetry.space_group_name_H-M   'P 1'
#
loop_
_entity.id
_entity.type
_entity.pdbx_description
1 polymer ?
#
loop_
_entity_poly.entity_id
_entity_poly.type
_entity_poly.pdbx_seq_one_letter_code
_entity_poly.pdbx_strand_id
1 'polypeptide(L)'
;MPRDEIIDNLTLVAEWLGVKHPRKHFELVVVGGSAMALLGMPKTTADVDVLIPARLPLEILNAARVVGKAKGLGPDWLNDRAADALAVSCAEKERPAYFLERSLSIPIADNLTVHVIGR
;
A
#
# COMPACT_ATOMS: atom_id res chain seq x y z
N MET A 1 7.55 9.47 6.38
CA MET A 1 7.62 9.13 4.95
C MET A 1 6.89 10.16 4.10
N PRO A 2 7.62 11.06 3.40
CA PRO A 2 7.13 11.78 2.23
C PRO A 2 7.02 10.85 1.01
N ARG A 3 6.48 11.36 -0.11
CA ARG A 3 6.25 10.60 -1.35
C ARG A 3 7.44 9.73 -1.76
N ASP A 4 8.61 10.33 -1.92
CA ASP A 4 9.78 9.65 -2.47
C ASP A 4 10.23 8.50 -1.56
N GLU A 5 10.17 8.70 -0.24
CA GLU A 5 10.48 7.64 0.73
C GLU A 5 9.48 6.48 0.64
N ILE A 6 8.20 6.76 0.40
CA ILE A 6 7.18 5.72 0.19
C ILE A 6 7.51 4.91 -1.08
N ILE A 7 7.84 5.59 -2.18
CA ILE A 7 8.18 4.94 -3.45
C ILE A 7 9.46 4.10 -3.30
N ASP A 8 10.49 4.63 -2.65
CA ASP A 8 11.74 3.92 -2.40
C ASP A 8 11.50 2.64 -1.57
N ASN A 9 10.74 2.75 -0.48
CA ASN A 9 10.43 1.61 0.37
C ASN A 9 9.61 0.54 -0.38
N LEU A 10 8.64 0.95 -1.20
CA LEU A 10 7.84 0.03 -2.01
C LEU A 10 8.66 -0.58 -3.16
N THR A 11 9.66 0.13 -3.68
CA THR A 11 10.61 -0.40 -4.69
C THR A 11 11.43 -1.53 -4.09
N LEU A 12 11.96 -1.36 -2.87
CA LEU A 12 12.67 -2.43 -2.16
C LEU A 12 11.77 -3.65 -1.88
N VAL A 13 10.49 -3.42 -1.59
CA VAL A 13 9.49 -4.50 -1.48
C VAL A 13 9.33 -5.21 -2.82
N ALA A 14 9.19 -4.48 -3.91
CA ALA A 14 9.03 -5.03 -5.25
C ALA A 14 10.25 -5.85 -5.70
N GLU A 15 11.47 -5.36 -5.43
CA GLU A 15 12.72 -6.09 -5.69
C GLU A 15 12.78 -7.41 -4.93
N TRP A 16 12.45 -7.38 -3.63
CA TRP A 16 12.41 -8.60 -2.82
C TRP A 16 11.39 -9.59 -3.36
N LEU A 17 10.20 -9.12 -3.74
CA LEU A 17 9.15 -9.93 -4.36
C LEU A 17 9.60 -10.50 -5.71
N GLY A 18 10.36 -9.75 -6.51
CA GLY A 18 10.87 -10.18 -7.81
C GLY A 18 11.86 -11.34 -7.66
N VAL A 19 12.71 -11.29 -6.64
CA VAL A 19 13.66 -12.37 -6.33
C VAL A 19 12.96 -13.61 -5.79
N LYS A 20 11.99 -13.45 -4.87
CA LYS A 20 11.36 -14.58 -4.17
C LYS A 20 10.16 -15.17 -4.90
N HIS A 21 9.49 -14.38 -5.72
CA HIS A 21 8.25 -14.73 -6.41
C HIS A 21 8.24 -14.20 -7.86
N PRO A 22 9.21 -14.61 -8.71
CA PRO A 22 9.48 -14.00 -10.03
C PRO A 22 8.33 -14.10 -11.06
N ARG A 23 7.31 -14.92 -10.79
CA ARG A 23 6.14 -15.09 -11.68
C ARG A 23 4.87 -14.43 -11.16
N LYS A 24 4.92 -13.79 -9.99
CA LYS A 24 3.76 -13.15 -9.36
C LYS A 24 3.76 -11.65 -9.59
N HIS A 25 2.56 -11.10 -9.76
CA HIS A 25 2.30 -9.68 -9.86
C HIS A 25 1.33 -9.30 -8.75
N PHE A 26 1.53 -8.11 -8.18
CA PHE A 26 0.76 -7.63 -7.05
C PHE A 26 0.19 -6.24 -7.37
N GLU A 27 -1.08 -6.03 -7.02
CA GLU A 27 -1.72 -4.74 -7.04
C GLU A 27 -2.12 -4.36 -5.62
N LEU A 28 -1.79 -3.14 -5.21
CA LEU A 28 -2.20 -2.57 -3.93
C LEU A 28 -3.02 -1.33 -4.17
N VAL A 29 -4.10 -1.15 -3.42
CA VAL A 29 -4.85 0.10 -3.36
C VAL A 29 -4.56 0.74 -2.01
N VAL A 30 -3.87 1.87 -2.03
CA VAL A 30 -3.40 2.60 -0.85
C VAL A 30 -4.36 3.74 -0.52
N VAL A 31 -4.56 3.98 0.77
CA VAL A 31 -5.44 5.02 1.32
C VAL A 31 -4.75 5.81 2.44
N GLY A 32 -5.46 6.78 3.04
CA GLY A 32 -4.96 7.49 4.22
C GLY A 32 -3.82 8.47 3.95
N GLY A 33 -2.90 8.60 4.91
CA GLY A 33 -1.80 9.57 4.84
C GLY A 33 -0.82 9.30 3.69
N SER A 34 -0.55 8.03 3.42
CA SER A 34 0.30 7.58 2.30
C SER A 34 -0.34 7.89 0.95
N ALA A 35 -1.64 7.66 0.77
CA ALA A 35 -2.36 8.07 -0.43
C ALA A 35 -2.25 9.57 -0.71
N MET A 36 -2.43 10.42 0.30
CA MET A 36 -2.30 11.88 0.15
C MET A 36 -0.88 12.28 -0.26
N ALA A 37 0.15 11.68 0.35
CA ALA A 37 1.53 11.90 -0.05
C ALA A 37 1.80 11.43 -1.49
N LEU A 38 1.24 10.28 -1.88
CA LEU A 38 1.27 9.73 -3.24
C LEU A 38 0.43 10.55 -4.25
N LEU A 39 -0.41 11.47 -3.81
CA LEU A 39 -1.08 12.45 -4.66
C LEU A 39 -0.30 13.78 -4.74
N GLY A 40 0.88 13.85 -4.14
CA GLY A 40 1.72 15.05 -4.16
C GLY A 40 1.30 16.12 -3.13
N MET A 41 0.38 15.80 -2.22
CA MET A 41 0.06 16.69 -1.11
C MET A 41 1.26 16.76 -0.15
N PRO A 42 1.60 17.94 0.41
CA PRO A 42 2.70 18.12 1.34
C PRO A 42 2.37 17.48 2.70
N LYS A 43 2.39 16.14 2.74
CA LYS A 43 2.04 15.33 3.90
C LYS A 43 3.08 14.25 4.10
N THR A 44 3.37 13.96 5.36
CA THR A 44 4.17 12.82 5.78
C THR A 44 3.29 11.83 6.53
N THR A 45 3.64 10.56 6.42
CA THR A 45 2.97 9.47 7.13
C THR A 45 4.02 8.53 7.74
N ALA A 46 3.64 7.80 8.78
CA ALA A 46 4.52 6.79 9.39
C ALA A 46 4.39 5.43 8.68
N ASP A 47 3.31 5.23 7.92
CA ASP A 47 2.88 3.96 7.37
C ASP A 47 2.13 4.11 6.03
N VAL A 48 1.98 2.98 5.35
CA VAL A 48 1.25 2.76 4.12
C VAL A 48 0.08 1.83 4.42
N ASP A 49 -1.12 2.37 4.37
CA ASP A 49 -2.36 1.63 4.62
C ASP A 49 -2.93 1.13 3.30
N VAL A 50 -3.08 -0.19 3.21
CA VAL A 50 -3.64 -0.88 2.05
C VAL A 50 -5.11 -1.20 2.32
N LEU A 51 -5.96 -0.85 1.37
CA LEU A 51 -7.36 -1.19 1.36
C LEU A 51 -7.66 -2.45 0.54
N ILE A 52 -6.97 -2.60 -0.59
CA ILE A 52 -7.10 -3.76 -1.48
C ILE A 52 -5.70 -4.31 -1.75
N PRO A 53 -5.47 -5.62 -1.55
CA PRO A 53 -6.41 -6.61 -1.04
C PRO A 53 -6.79 -6.34 0.43
N ALA A 54 -7.97 -6.82 0.85
CA ALA A 54 -8.46 -6.64 2.22
C ALA A 54 -7.62 -7.39 3.26
N ARG A 55 -6.85 -8.39 2.80
CA ARG A 55 -5.77 -9.02 3.56
C ARG A 55 -4.51 -9.01 2.72
N LEU A 56 -3.42 -8.51 3.28
CA LEU A 56 -2.13 -8.53 2.58
C LEU A 56 -1.64 -9.98 2.38
N PRO A 57 -1.22 -10.34 1.17
CA PRO A 57 -0.59 -11.63 0.90
C PRO A 57 0.65 -11.81 1.79
N LEU A 58 0.89 -13.05 2.21
CA LEU A 58 2.02 -13.38 3.08
C LEU A 58 3.37 -12.99 2.45
N GLU A 59 3.47 -13.03 1.13
CA GLU A 59 4.63 -12.58 0.36
C GLU A 59 4.92 -11.09 0.61
N ILE A 60 3.89 -10.25 0.60
CA ILE A 60 4.01 -8.80 0.83
C ILE A 60 4.35 -8.54 2.29
N LEU A 61 3.71 -9.24 3.23
CA LEU A 61 4.02 -9.13 4.66
C LEU A 61 5.48 -9.51 4.96
N ASN A 62 5.99 -10.57 4.32
CA ASN A 62 7.38 -10.97 4.46
C ASN A 62 8.35 -9.96 3.86
N ALA A 63 8.05 -9.43 2.67
CA ALA A 63 8.84 -8.37 2.05
C ALA A 63 8.86 -7.11 2.93
N ALA A 64 7.70 -6.68 3.42
CA ALA A 64 7.53 -5.54 4.31
C ALA A 64 8.36 -5.69 5.59
N ARG A 65 8.36 -6.87 6.19
CA ARG A 65 9.15 -7.17 7.39
C ARG A 65 10.66 -7.06 7.13
N VAL A 66 11.13 -7.57 6.00
CA VAL A 66 12.55 -7.53 5.62
C VAL A 66 12.99 -6.08 5.36
N VAL A 67 12.23 -5.35 4.55
CA VAL A 67 12.51 -3.95 4.21
C VAL A 67 12.40 -3.07 5.46
N GLY A 68 11.37 -3.27 6.27
CA GLY A 68 11.17 -2.51 7.51
C GLY A 68 12.34 -2.66 8.48
N LYS A 69 12.86 -3.89 8.66
CA LYS A 69 14.06 -4.11 9.46
C LYS A 69 15.29 -3.41 8.88
N ALA A 70 15.48 -3.45 7.56
CA ALA A 70 16.63 -2.83 6.89
C ALA A 70 16.58 -1.30 6.94
N LYS A 71 15.39 -0.71 6.88
CA LYS A 71 15.16 0.74 6.82
C LYS A 71 14.81 1.36 8.19
N GLY A 72 14.73 0.56 9.25
CA GLY A 72 14.37 1.03 10.59
C GLY A 72 12.90 1.46 10.72
N LEU A 73 12.01 0.91 9.89
CA LEU A 73 10.59 1.21 9.91
C LEU A 73 9.86 0.37 10.98
N GLY A 74 8.74 0.89 11.47
CA GLY A 74 7.89 0.16 12.41
C GLY A 74 7.35 -1.15 11.81
N PRO A 75 6.94 -2.14 12.63
CA PRO A 75 6.51 -3.46 12.16
C PRO A 75 5.29 -3.41 11.23
N ASP A 76 4.47 -2.36 11.33
CA ASP A 76 3.23 -2.19 10.56
C ASP A 76 3.32 -1.04 9.54
N TRP A 77 4.53 -0.66 9.13
CA TRP A 77 4.72 0.43 8.16
C TRP A 77 4.04 0.16 6.81
N LEU A 78 3.74 -1.11 6.50
CA LEU A 78 2.88 -1.52 5.39
C LEU A 78 1.85 -2.52 5.94
N ASN A 79 0.57 -2.12 5.98
CA ASN A 79 -0.48 -2.88 6.68
C ASN A 79 -1.85 -2.80 5.96
N ASP A 80 -2.80 -3.64 6.36
CA ASP A 80 -4.17 -3.71 5.83
C ASP A 80 -5.26 -3.28 6.84
N ARG A 81 -4.88 -2.54 7.89
CA ARG A 81 -5.82 -2.12 8.95
C ARG A 81 -6.94 -1.22 8.44
N ALA A 82 -6.68 -0.47 7.38
CA ALA A 82 -7.71 0.34 6.72
C ALA A 82 -8.84 -0.54 6.14
N ALA A 83 -8.54 -1.75 5.67
CA ALA A 83 -9.56 -2.69 5.20
C ALA A 83 -10.45 -3.18 6.35
N ASP A 84 -9.88 -3.45 7.53
CA ASP A 84 -10.63 -3.82 8.73
C ASP A 84 -11.55 -2.68 9.19
N ALA A 85 -11.01 -1.46 9.27
CA ALA A 85 -11.80 -0.28 9.63
C ALA A 85 -12.95 -0.01 8.64
N LEU A 86 -12.71 -0.21 7.34
CA LEU A 86 -13.76 -0.10 6.32
C LEU A 86 -14.80 -1.22 6.46
N ALA A 87 -14.39 -2.46 6.75
CA ALA A 87 -15.32 -3.57 6.93
C ALA A 87 -16.27 -3.33 8.11
N VAL A 88 -15.75 -2.80 9.23
CA VAL A 88 -16.57 -2.43 10.40
C VAL A 88 -17.55 -1.29 10.06
N SER A 89 -17.10 -0.25 9.35
CA SER A 89 -17.94 0.91 9.03
C SER A 89 -18.95 0.67 7.91
N CYS A 90 -18.66 -0.21 6.95
CA CYS A 90 -19.57 -0.58 5.86
C CYS A 90 -20.52 -1.74 6.20
N ALA A 91 -20.33 -2.44 7.32
CA ALA A 91 -21.35 -3.35 7.83
C ALA A 91 -22.68 -2.62 8.15
N GLU A 92 -22.62 -1.29 8.29
CA GLU A 92 -23.77 -0.44 8.57
C GLU A 92 -24.35 0.28 7.32
N LYS A 93 -23.60 0.38 6.20
CA LYS A 93 -24.03 1.05 4.93
C LYS A 93 -23.29 0.52 3.70
N GLU A 94 -23.98 0.41 2.56
CA GLU A 94 -23.37 0.08 1.25
C GLU A 94 -22.14 0.96 0.96
N ARG A 95 -21.08 0.33 0.42
CA ARG A 95 -19.83 1.03 0.08
C ARG A 95 -20.10 2.09 -0.99
N PRO A 96 -19.76 3.37 -0.75
CA PRO A 96 -19.90 4.39 -1.77
C PRO A 96 -19.09 4.05 -3.04
N ALA A 97 -19.68 4.28 -4.22
CA ALA A 97 -19.09 3.91 -5.51
C ALA A 97 -17.68 4.49 -5.76
N TYR A 98 -17.37 5.65 -5.17
CA TYR A 98 -16.05 6.29 -5.29
C TYR A 98 -14.90 5.45 -4.72
N PHE A 99 -15.17 4.47 -3.85
CA PHE A 99 -14.12 3.55 -3.38
C PHE A 99 -13.58 2.63 -4.49
N LEU A 100 -14.23 2.60 -5.65
CA LEU A 100 -13.78 1.87 -6.83
C LEU A 100 -13.04 2.76 -7.83
N GLU A 101 -13.06 4.08 -7.64
CA GLU A 101 -12.42 5.04 -8.55
C GLU A 101 -10.93 5.14 -8.23
N ARG A 102 -10.10 4.56 -9.12
CA ARG A 102 -8.64 4.65 -9.06
C ARG A 102 -8.21 6.00 -9.65
N SER A 103 -7.87 6.97 -8.81
CA SER A 103 -7.45 8.30 -9.27
C SER A 103 -6.00 8.36 -9.74
N LEU A 104 -5.16 7.45 -9.24
CA LEU A 104 -3.77 7.35 -9.66
C LEU A 104 -3.33 5.90 -9.68
N SER A 105 -2.53 5.54 -10.69
CA SER A 105 -1.84 4.25 -10.80
C SER A 105 -0.35 4.52 -10.94
N ILE A 106 0.44 3.98 -10.02
CA ILE A 106 1.88 4.17 -9.94
C ILE A 106 2.52 2.79 -10.13
N PRO A 107 3.15 2.52 -11.29
CA PRO A 107 3.97 1.32 -11.43
C PRO A 107 5.22 1.51 -10.55
N ILE A 108 5.38 0.64 -9.55
CA ILE A 108 6.56 0.66 -8.68
C ILE A 108 7.69 -0.12 -9.35
N ALA A 109 7.36 -1.31 -9.86
CA ALA A 109 8.21 -2.14 -10.70
C ALA A 109 7.32 -3.07 -11.54
N ASP A 110 7.91 -3.90 -12.39
CA ASP A 110 7.17 -4.83 -13.27
C ASP A 110 6.21 -5.75 -12.51
N ASN A 111 6.50 -6.06 -11.24
CA ASN A 111 5.72 -6.99 -10.41
C ASN A 111 4.87 -6.34 -9.32
N LEU A 112 4.89 -5.00 -9.19
CA LEU A 112 4.12 -4.28 -8.17
C LEU A 112 3.55 -2.97 -8.72
N THR A 113 2.23 -2.85 -8.69
CA THR A 113 1.51 -1.61 -9.00
C THR A 113 0.76 -1.11 -7.78
N VAL A 114 0.84 0.19 -7.53
CA VAL A 114 0.13 0.87 -6.44
C VAL A 114 -0.90 1.80 -7.03
N HIS A 115 -2.14 1.65 -6.60
CA HIS A 115 -3.23 2.54 -6.92
C HIS A 115 -3.58 3.40 -5.71
N VAL A 116 -4.08 4.60 -5.98
CA VAL A 116 -4.65 5.47 -4.95
C VAL A 116 -6.10 5.74 -5.31
N ILE A 117 -6.98 5.59 -4.32
CA ILE A 117 -8.36 6.08 -4.43
C ILE A 117 -8.34 7.57 -4.13
N GLY A 118 -8.95 8.35 -5.01
CA GLY A 118 -9.11 9.79 -4.85
C GLY A 118 -10.45 10.25 -5.43
N ARG A 119 -10.70 11.54 -5.29
CA ARG A 119 -11.78 12.28 -5.93
C ARG A 119 -11.20 13.17 -7.01
#